data_AF-A0A4Y1QQ71-F1
#
_entry.id   AF-A0A4Y1QQ71-F1
#
_cell.length_a   1.000
_cell.length_b   1.000
_cell.length_c   1.000
_cell.angle_alpha   90.00
_cell.angle_beta   90.00
_cell.angle_gamma   90.00
#
_symmetry.space_group_name_H-M   'P 1'
#
loop_
_entity.id
_entity.type
_entity.pdbx_description
1 polymer ?
#
loop_
_entity_poly.entity_id
_entity_poly.type
_entity_poly.pdbx_seq_one_letter_code
_entity_poly.pdbx_strand_id
1 'polypeptide(L)'
;MKSTSGDSTTINIPESRNKTVAKGETPYVRIQAAHPMHDQKGGWKKGISIFDFILRLGATAAALGAAIAMGSSEQTLPFFTQFFQFQASYDDLPTFMFFVIGMGIVGAYLVLSLPFSIVTIVRPHAVAPRLLLLIFDTLALTLNTSCAASAAAIVYLAHNGNSDANWLAICQQFGDFCQQSSGAVVSAFVAVVIFVILILMSASALRKLKTVLNFHFRN
;
A
#
# COMPACT_ATOMS: atom_id res chain seq x y z
N MET A 1 34.91 75.06 -20.78
CA MET A 1 34.33 74.31 -19.64
C MET A 1 35.24 73.11 -19.42
N LYS A 2 35.95 72.84 -18.31
CA LYS A 2 35.95 73.34 -16.93
C LYS A 2 37.35 73.09 -16.32
N SER A 3 37.80 74.03 -15.47
CA SER A 3 39.02 74.06 -14.64
C SER A 3 39.34 72.75 -13.89
N THR A 4 40.62 72.36 -13.72
CA THR A 4 41.58 72.74 -12.62
C THR A 4 40.95 72.58 -11.23
N SER A 5 41.55 72.10 -10.14
CA SER A 5 42.92 71.86 -9.61
C SER A 5 42.65 71.06 -8.31
N GLY A 6 43.52 70.36 -7.59
CA GLY A 6 44.96 70.43 -7.41
C GLY A 6 45.29 69.69 -6.10
N ASP A 7 46.55 69.26 -5.98
CA ASP A 7 47.15 68.61 -4.80
C ASP A 7 47.06 69.45 -3.52
N SER A 8 46.95 68.79 -2.35
CA SER A 8 47.79 69.14 -1.18
C SER A 8 47.72 68.15 -0.02
N THR A 9 48.80 68.16 0.75
CA THR A 9 49.31 67.16 1.70
C THR A 9 49.01 67.52 3.17
N THR A 10 49.09 66.51 4.06
CA THR A 10 49.60 66.58 5.47
C THR A 10 48.61 66.48 6.65
N ILE A 11 48.59 65.29 7.28
CA ILE A 11 48.80 64.89 8.71
C ILE A 11 48.56 65.95 9.83
N ASN A 12 47.61 65.70 10.78
CA ASN A 12 47.87 65.44 12.22
C ASN A 12 46.60 65.22 13.11
N ILE A 13 46.85 64.52 14.22
CA ILE A 13 46.07 63.88 15.34
C ILE A 13 45.55 64.90 16.41
N PRO A 14 44.78 64.64 17.54
CA PRO A 14 44.01 63.48 18.10
C PRO A 14 42.55 63.79 18.62
N GLU A 15 41.89 62.73 19.16
CA GLU A 15 41.10 62.69 20.42
C GLU A 15 39.56 62.51 20.41
N SER A 16 39.15 61.35 20.98
CA SER A 16 37.95 61.02 21.77
C SER A 16 36.58 61.63 21.43
N ARG A 17 35.61 60.80 21.04
CA ARG A 17 34.69 60.09 21.97
C ARG A 17 33.57 59.34 21.24
N ASN A 18 33.26 58.17 21.79
CA ASN A 18 31.97 57.47 21.83
C ASN A 18 31.51 56.54 20.68
N LYS A 19 31.63 55.26 21.05
CA LYS A 19 30.66 54.15 21.00
C LYS A 19 30.63 53.23 19.77
N THR A 20 31.18 52.03 20.06
CA THR A 20 30.81 50.68 19.60
C THR A 20 31.25 50.23 18.21
N VAL A 21 32.51 49.78 18.14
CA VAL A 21 33.11 48.90 17.12
C VAL A 21 33.45 47.58 17.83
N ALA A 22 32.81 46.46 17.48
CA ALA A 22 33.23 45.47 16.48
C ALA A 22 34.50 44.66 16.83
N LYS A 23 34.34 43.32 16.76
CA LYS A 23 35.26 42.24 16.36
C LYS A 23 36.76 42.32 16.73
N GLY A 24 37.22 41.32 17.50
CA GLY A 24 38.62 40.82 17.57
C GLY A 24 38.78 39.76 18.69
N GLU A 25 38.58 38.46 18.41
CA GLU A 25 39.59 37.36 18.33
C GLU A 25 39.99 36.69 19.67
N THR A 26 39.67 35.39 19.83
CA THR A 26 40.56 34.30 20.30
C THR A 26 39.82 32.94 20.32
N PRO A 27 40.56 31.81 20.19
CA PRO A 27 40.04 30.52 19.74
C PRO A 27 39.44 29.74 20.90
N TYR A 28 38.19 29.32 20.75
CA TYR A 28 37.66 28.24 21.57
C TYR A 28 36.99 27.22 20.66
N VAL A 29 37.63 26.06 20.56
CA VAL A 29 37.01 24.84 20.08
C VAL A 29 35.87 24.52 21.05
N ARG A 30 34.64 24.91 20.70
CA ARG A 30 33.46 24.25 21.27
C ARG A 30 33.31 22.92 20.56
N ILE A 31 33.88 21.87 21.15
CA ILE A 31 33.33 20.52 20.97
C ILE A 31 31.95 20.57 21.61
N GLN A 32 30.96 21.02 20.82
CA GLN A 32 29.58 20.75 21.14
C GLN A 32 29.45 19.25 20.88
N ALA A 33 29.51 18.45 21.94
CA ALA A 33 29.09 17.07 21.89
C ALA A 33 27.69 17.08 21.26
N ALA A 34 27.62 16.67 20.00
CA ALA A 34 26.37 16.44 19.32
C ALA A 34 25.68 15.33 20.11
N HIS A 35 24.74 15.70 20.98
CA HIS A 35 23.70 14.78 21.38
C HIS A 35 23.18 14.17 20.07
N PRO A 36 23.10 12.83 19.95
CA PRO A 36 22.55 12.22 18.75
C PRO A 36 21.08 12.64 18.72
N MET A 37 20.79 13.66 17.93
CA MET A 37 19.42 13.99 17.56
C MET A 37 18.97 12.83 16.71
N HIS A 38 18.31 11.88 17.36
CA HIS A 38 17.69 10.72 16.74
C HIS A 38 16.90 11.23 15.52
N ASP A 39 17.36 10.84 14.33
CA ASP A 39 16.72 11.09 13.05
C ASP A 39 15.38 10.33 12.97
N GLN A 40 14.43 10.70 13.83
CA GLN A 40 13.12 10.06 13.92
C GLN A 40 12.25 10.33 12.70
N LYS A 41 12.51 11.41 11.95
CA LYS A 41 11.74 11.76 10.74
C LYS A 41 12.16 10.90 9.54
N GLY A 42 13.43 10.52 9.43
CA GLY A 42 13.91 9.58 8.43
C GLY A 42 13.42 8.14 8.69
N GLY A 43 13.47 7.70 9.96
CA GLY A 43 13.05 6.35 10.37
C GLY A 43 11.58 6.04 10.13
N TRP A 44 10.67 6.96 10.49
CA TRP A 44 9.22 6.74 10.33
C TRP A 44 8.83 6.55 8.85
N LYS A 45 9.35 7.38 7.95
CA LYS A 45 9.07 7.28 6.51
C LYS A 45 9.52 5.94 5.93
N LYS A 46 10.68 5.43 6.36
CA LYS A 46 11.19 4.11 5.99
C LYS A 46 10.30 2.99 6.55
N GLY A 47 9.88 3.09 7.81
CA GLY A 47 8.97 2.12 8.43
C GLY A 47 7.63 1.99 7.72
N ILE A 48 7.00 3.10 7.33
CA ILE A 48 5.76 3.09 6.54
C ILE A 48 5.97 2.42 5.18
N SER A 49 7.10 2.68 4.51
CA SER A 49 7.41 2.07 3.22
C SER A 49 7.57 0.56 3.31
N ILE A 50 8.26 0.08 4.36
CA ILE A 50 8.47 -1.34 4.60
C ILE A 50 7.14 -2.01 4.95
N PHE A 51 6.34 -1.36 5.78
CA PHE A 51 5.03 -1.88 6.17
C PHE A 51 4.06 -1.97 4.97
N ASP A 52 4.00 -0.94 4.11
CA ASP A 52 3.22 -0.98 2.85
C ASP A 52 3.65 -2.15 1.96
N PHE A 53 4.97 -2.34 1.81
CA PHE A 53 5.52 -3.45 1.01
C PHE A 53 5.14 -4.82 1.58
N ILE A 54 5.24 -5.01 2.90
CA ILE A 54 4.86 -6.26 3.57
C ILE A 54 3.36 -6.51 3.41
N LEU A 55 2.52 -5.49 3.59
CA LEU A 55 1.08 -5.62 3.40
C LEU A 55 0.73 -6.01 1.95
N ARG A 56 1.36 -5.39 0.94
CA ARG A 56 1.17 -5.77 -0.46
C ARG A 56 1.62 -7.20 -0.73
N LEU A 57 2.76 -7.61 -0.20
CA LEU A 57 3.25 -8.99 -0.34
C LEU A 57 2.30 -10.00 0.32
N GLY A 58 1.80 -9.67 1.52
CA GLY A 58 0.80 -10.47 2.23
C GLY A 58 -0.51 -10.57 1.45
N ALA A 59 -0.99 -9.46 0.87
CA ALA A 59 -2.16 -9.47 0.00
C ALA A 59 -1.94 -10.33 -1.25
N THR A 60 -0.75 -10.27 -1.87
CA THR A 60 -0.41 -11.12 -3.03
C THR A 60 -0.41 -12.59 -2.64
N ALA A 61 0.21 -12.95 -1.52
CA ALA A 61 0.23 -14.31 -1.02
C ALA A 61 -1.17 -14.81 -0.66
N ALA A 62 -2.02 -13.97 -0.07
CA ALA A 62 -3.40 -14.30 0.23
C ALA A 62 -4.23 -14.48 -1.05
N ALA A 63 -4.10 -13.59 -2.04
CA ALA A 63 -4.84 -13.66 -3.30
C ALA A 63 -4.41 -14.87 -4.15
N LEU A 64 -3.11 -15.06 -4.34
CA LEU A 64 -2.57 -16.22 -5.06
C LEU A 64 -2.82 -17.51 -4.28
N GLY A 65 -2.65 -17.49 -2.95
CA GLY A 65 -2.96 -18.65 -2.10
C GLY A 65 -4.42 -19.06 -2.18
N ALA A 66 -5.35 -18.10 -2.23
CA ALA A 66 -6.76 -18.35 -2.43
C ALA A 66 -7.04 -18.93 -3.83
N ALA A 67 -6.49 -18.31 -4.88
CA ALA A 67 -6.65 -18.76 -6.25
C ALA A 67 -6.05 -20.16 -6.48
N ILE A 68 -4.85 -20.41 -5.94
CA ILE A 68 -4.18 -21.70 -6.00
C ILE A 68 -4.94 -22.71 -5.16
N ALA A 69 -5.38 -22.40 -3.94
CA ALA A 69 -6.14 -23.36 -3.13
C ALA A 69 -7.44 -23.78 -3.83
N MET A 70 -8.14 -22.85 -4.48
CA MET A 70 -9.36 -23.12 -5.22
C MET A 70 -9.07 -23.83 -6.56
N GLY A 71 -8.03 -23.44 -7.30
CA GLY A 71 -7.65 -24.04 -8.58
C GLY A 71 -6.86 -25.34 -8.49
N SER A 72 -6.06 -25.55 -7.43
CA SER A 72 -5.35 -26.82 -7.19
C SER A 72 -6.30 -27.92 -6.71
N SER A 73 -7.51 -27.56 -6.27
CA SER A 73 -8.57 -28.52 -6.04
C SER A 73 -8.95 -29.28 -7.32
N GLU A 74 -8.63 -28.75 -8.51
CA GLU A 74 -8.79 -29.45 -9.81
C GLU A 74 -7.84 -30.65 -9.95
N GLN A 75 -6.66 -30.62 -9.30
CA GLN A 75 -5.65 -31.68 -9.41
C GLN A 75 -5.87 -32.84 -8.42
N THR A 76 -6.78 -32.71 -7.45
CA THR A 76 -7.05 -33.73 -6.42
C THR A 76 -8.27 -34.61 -6.77
N LEU A 77 -8.48 -34.89 -8.06
CA LEU A 77 -9.58 -35.73 -8.55
C LEU A 77 -9.15 -37.00 -9.32
N PRO A 78 -8.13 -37.78 -8.91
CA PRO A 78 -7.94 -39.11 -9.50
C PRO A 78 -8.95 -40.17 -8.99
N PHE A 79 -9.92 -39.86 -8.11
CA PHE A 79 -10.77 -40.90 -7.50
C PHE A 79 -12.29 -40.62 -7.38
N PHE A 80 -12.84 -39.44 -7.72
CA PHE A 80 -14.26 -39.14 -7.47
C PHE A 80 -15.10 -38.87 -8.73
N THR A 81 -15.25 -39.88 -9.60
CA THR A 81 -16.17 -39.81 -10.76
C THR A 81 -17.21 -40.93 -10.85
N GLN A 82 -17.32 -41.84 -9.86
CA GLN A 82 -18.13 -43.06 -10.05
C GLN A 82 -19.60 -42.98 -9.61
N PHE A 83 -19.98 -42.17 -8.61
CA PHE A 83 -21.34 -42.31 -8.01
C PHE A 83 -22.20 -41.05 -7.97
N PHE A 84 -21.61 -39.87 -8.20
CA PHE A 84 -22.36 -38.67 -8.54
C PHE A 84 -21.61 -38.03 -9.70
N GLN A 85 -22.19 -38.17 -10.88
CA GLN A 85 -21.69 -37.61 -12.12
C GLN A 85 -21.85 -36.08 -12.11
N PHE A 86 -21.23 -35.39 -11.15
CA PHE A 86 -20.79 -34.01 -11.36
C PHE A 86 -19.56 -34.07 -12.28
N GLN A 87 -19.79 -34.54 -13.51
CA GLN A 87 -19.11 -33.99 -14.68
C GLN A 87 -19.70 -32.58 -14.87
N ALA A 88 -19.50 -31.73 -13.87
CA ALA A 88 -19.79 -30.32 -13.90
C ALA A 88 -18.41 -29.71 -13.76
N SER A 89 -17.83 -29.31 -14.88
CA SER A 89 -16.51 -28.67 -14.91
C SER A 89 -16.55 -27.44 -14.00
N TYR A 90 -15.41 -26.87 -13.67
CA TYR A 90 -15.35 -25.54 -13.09
C TYR A 90 -16.12 -24.48 -13.93
N ASP A 91 -16.37 -24.81 -15.21
CA ASP A 91 -17.25 -24.10 -16.16
C ASP A 91 -18.74 -24.06 -15.76
N ASP A 92 -19.23 -24.98 -14.92
CA ASP A 92 -20.66 -25.10 -14.58
C ASP A 92 -21.06 -24.34 -13.30
N LEU A 93 -20.10 -24.03 -12.43
CA LEU A 93 -20.29 -23.11 -11.29
C LEU A 93 -19.56 -21.79 -11.55
N PRO A 94 -20.18 -20.86 -12.32
CA PRO A 94 -19.54 -19.63 -12.77
C PRO A 94 -18.99 -18.77 -11.61
N THR A 95 -19.52 -18.97 -10.40
CA THR A 95 -19.09 -18.31 -9.18
C THR A 95 -17.64 -18.63 -8.78
N PHE A 96 -17.24 -19.90 -8.80
CA PHE A 96 -15.86 -20.24 -8.42
C PHE A 96 -14.89 -19.83 -9.54
N MET A 97 -15.27 -20.01 -10.80
CA MET A 97 -14.50 -19.48 -11.93
C MET A 97 -14.27 -17.97 -11.85
N PHE A 98 -15.33 -17.23 -11.55
CA PHE A 98 -15.23 -15.80 -11.27
C PHE A 98 -14.29 -15.48 -10.10
N PHE A 99 -14.30 -16.28 -9.03
CA PHE A 99 -13.39 -16.14 -7.90
C PHE A 99 -11.92 -16.32 -8.30
N VAL A 100 -11.57 -17.42 -8.97
CA VAL A 100 -10.16 -17.68 -9.35
C VAL A 100 -9.65 -16.67 -10.36
N ILE A 101 -10.45 -16.33 -11.39
CA ILE A 101 -10.07 -15.32 -12.37
C ILE A 101 -9.92 -13.95 -11.69
N GLY A 102 -10.89 -13.55 -10.86
CA GLY A 102 -10.84 -12.29 -10.13
C GLY A 102 -9.63 -12.19 -9.20
N MET A 103 -9.35 -13.25 -8.43
CA MET A 103 -8.18 -13.31 -7.55
C MET A 103 -6.86 -13.34 -8.31
N GLY A 104 -6.83 -13.95 -9.50
CA GLY A 104 -5.71 -13.87 -10.42
C GLY A 104 -5.43 -12.45 -10.90
N ILE A 105 -6.47 -11.71 -11.31
CA ILE A 105 -6.37 -10.29 -11.71
C ILE A 105 -5.88 -9.44 -10.54
N VAL A 106 -6.45 -9.64 -9.34
CA VAL A 106 -6.04 -8.93 -8.12
C VAL A 106 -4.58 -9.23 -7.78
N GLY A 107 -4.16 -10.50 -7.86
CA GLY A 107 -2.77 -10.90 -7.65
C GLY A 107 -1.80 -10.27 -8.65
N ALA A 108 -2.14 -10.28 -9.94
CA ALA A 108 -1.35 -9.64 -10.98
C ALA A 108 -1.23 -8.11 -10.77
N TYR A 109 -2.34 -7.46 -10.42
CA TYR A 109 -2.36 -6.04 -10.05
C TYR A 109 -1.43 -5.75 -8.87
N LEU A 110 -1.50 -6.55 -7.80
CA LEU A 110 -0.67 -6.37 -6.62
C LEU A 110 0.82 -6.47 -6.96
N VAL A 111 1.23 -7.45 -7.76
CA VAL A 111 2.62 -7.60 -8.23
C VAL A 111 3.06 -6.38 -9.05
N LEU A 112 2.23 -5.91 -9.98
CA LEU A 112 2.51 -4.71 -10.79
C LEU A 112 2.55 -3.42 -9.94
N SER A 113 1.80 -3.38 -8.83
CA SER A 113 1.73 -2.22 -7.94
C SER A 113 2.94 -2.09 -7.00
N LEU A 114 3.71 -3.16 -6.76
CA LEU A 114 4.91 -3.16 -5.91
C LEU A 114 5.96 -2.13 -6.34
N PRO A 115 6.45 -2.12 -7.60
CA PRO A 115 7.42 -1.11 -8.05
C PRO A 115 6.83 0.31 -8.03
N PHE A 116 5.53 0.43 -8.32
CA PHE A 116 4.86 1.73 -8.34
C PHE A 116 4.77 2.35 -6.93
N SER A 117 4.50 1.55 -5.90
CA SER A 117 4.52 1.98 -4.50
C SER A 117 5.89 2.59 -4.12
N ILE A 118 7.00 1.90 -4.46
CA ILE A 118 8.35 2.39 -4.18
C ILE A 118 8.61 3.75 -4.83
N VAL A 119 8.21 3.93 -6.10
CA VAL A 119 8.39 5.20 -6.82
C VAL A 119 7.61 6.34 -6.15
N THR A 120 6.39 6.10 -5.67
CA THR A 120 5.58 7.13 -4.96
C THR A 120 6.15 7.54 -3.59
N ILE A 121 7.05 6.74 -3.03
CA ILE A 121 7.74 7.01 -1.77
C ILE A 121 9.01 7.83 -2.03
N VAL A 122 9.74 7.53 -3.10
CA VAL A 122 10.94 8.28 -3.53
C VAL A 122 10.56 9.68 -4.06
N ARG A 123 9.41 9.82 -4.73
CA ARG A 123 8.92 11.11 -5.26
C ARG A 123 7.61 11.55 -4.58
N PRO A 124 7.64 11.97 -3.30
CA PRO A 124 6.44 12.25 -2.52
C PRO A 124 5.67 13.52 -2.98
N HIS A 125 6.23 14.36 -3.84
CA HIS A 125 5.58 15.57 -4.34
C HIS A 125 4.58 15.34 -5.48
N ALA A 126 4.55 14.14 -6.06
CA ALA A 126 3.61 13.82 -7.14
C ALA A 126 2.28 13.31 -6.56
N VAL A 127 1.25 14.17 -6.56
CA VAL A 127 -0.12 13.82 -6.10
C VAL A 127 -0.78 12.82 -7.06
N ALA A 128 -0.54 12.95 -8.36
CA ALA A 128 -1.15 12.13 -9.42
C ALA A 128 -0.90 10.61 -9.27
N PRO A 129 0.33 10.10 -9.11
CA PRO A 129 0.56 8.65 -9.00
C PRO A 129 -0.02 8.07 -7.71
N ARG A 130 -0.06 8.84 -6.61
CA ARG A 130 -0.72 8.39 -5.37
C ARG A 130 -2.23 8.29 -5.52
N LEU A 131 -2.84 9.21 -6.26
CA LEU A 131 -4.27 9.16 -6.57
C LEU A 131 -4.59 7.97 -7.48
N LEU A 132 -3.77 7.71 -8.50
CA LEU A 132 -3.94 6.54 -9.37
C LEU A 132 -3.87 5.23 -8.58
N LEU A 133 -2.85 5.07 -7.73
CA LEU A 133 -2.70 3.90 -6.87
C LEU A 133 -3.90 3.72 -5.94
N LEU A 134 -4.41 4.81 -5.35
CA LEU A 134 -5.62 4.76 -4.52
C LEU A 134 -6.84 4.26 -5.31
N ILE A 135 -7.04 4.75 -6.54
CA ILE A 135 -8.16 4.36 -7.40
C ILE A 135 -8.04 2.87 -7.74
N PHE A 136 -6.88 2.42 -8.23
CA PHE A 136 -6.68 1.03 -8.58
C PHE A 136 -6.75 0.08 -7.37
N ASP A 137 -6.21 0.45 -6.20
CA ASP A 137 -6.35 -0.33 -4.96
C ASP A 137 -7.82 -0.45 -4.55
N THR A 138 -8.63 0.60 -4.76
CA THR A 138 -10.08 0.58 -4.51
C THR A 138 -10.80 -0.35 -5.48
N LEU A 139 -10.45 -0.32 -6.77
CA LEU A 139 -11.01 -1.23 -7.76
C LEU A 139 -10.68 -2.69 -7.44
N ALA A 140 -9.43 -2.97 -7.08
CA ALA A 140 -8.99 -4.30 -6.66
C ALA A 140 -9.72 -4.78 -5.39
N LEU A 141 -9.93 -3.90 -4.41
CA LEU A 141 -10.74 -4.19 -3.22
C LEU A 141 -12.18 -4.57 -3.60
N THR A 142 -12.82 -3.79 -4.47
CA THR A 142 -14.21 -4.06 -4.87
C THR A 142 -14.32 -5.37 -5.64
N LEU A 143 -13.37 -5.68 -6.52
CA LEU A 143 -13.32 -6.94 -7.25
C LEU A 143 -13.13 -8.12 -6.29
N ASN A 144 -12.13 -8.06 -5.40
CA ASN A 144 -11.89 -9.10 -4.39
C ASN A 144 -13.12 -9.32 -3.50
N THR A 145 -13.78 -8.25 -3.05
CA THR A 145 -14.97 -8.34 -2.20
C THR A 145 -16.14 -9.01 -2.93
N SER A 146 -16.35 -8.67 -4.21
CA SER A 146 -17.38 -9.29 -5.04
C SER A 146 -17.14 -10.79 -5.23
N CYS A 147 -15.89 -11.17 -5.56
CA CYS A 147 -15.48 -12.56 -5.67
C CYS A 147 -15.69 -13.32 -4.36
N ALA A 148 -15.20 -12.78 -3.24
CA ALA A 148 -15.30 -13.40 -1.93
C ALA A 148 -16.75 -13.60 -1.48
N ALA A 149 -17.61 -12.59 -1.66
CA ALA A 149 -19.02 -12.66 -1.29
C ALA A 149 -19.78 -13.71 -2.12
N SER A 150 -19.51 -13.76 -3.42
CA SER A 150 -20.09 -14.76 -4.33
C SER A 150 -19.69 -16.18 -3.92
N ALA A 151 -18.39 -16.42 -3.71
CA ALA A 151 -17.88 -17.72 -3.27
C ALA A 151 -18.41 -18.12 -1.89
N ALA A 152 -18.52 -17.17 -0.95
CA ALA A 152 -19.07 -17.41 0.38
C ALA A 152 -20.53 -17.90 0.33
N ALA A 153 -21.35 -17.37 -0.58
CA ALA A 153 -22.74 -17.80 -0.74
C ALA A 153 -22.83 -19.27 -1.19
N ILE A 154 -21.97 -19.68 -2.13
CA ILE A 154 -21.94 -21.08 -2.60
C ILE A 154 -21.38 -22.01 -1.52
N VAL A 155 -20.32 -21.61 -0.80
CA VAL A 155 -19.79 -22.38 0.33
C VAL A 155 -20.84 -22.54 1.44
N TYR A 156 -21.65 -21.51 1.71
CA TYR A 156 -22.73 -21.59 2.68
C TYR A 156 -23.79 -22.63 2.28
N LEU A 157 -24.20 -22.63 1.00
CA LEU A 157 -25.12 -23.64 0.47
C LEU A 157 -24.51 -25.04 0.49
N ALA A 158 -23.21 -25.18 0.26
CA ALA A 158 -22.52 -26.46 0.30
C ALA A 158 -22.49 -27.08 1.71
N HIS A 159 -22.40 -26.25 2.76
CA HIS A 159 -22.43 -26.69 4.16
C HIS A 159 -23.84 -26.99 4.66
N ASN A 160 -24.79 -26.07 4.41
CA ASN A 160 -26.12 -26.12 5.03
C ASN A 160 -27.18 -26.79 4.14
N GLY A 161 -26.97 -26.78 2.83
CA GLY A 161 -28.02 -27.12 1.86
C GLY A 161 -29.18 -26.12 1.87
N ASN A 162 -30.13 -26.30 0.97
CA ASN A 162 -31.41 -25.62 0.99
C ASN A 162 -32.49 -26.47 0.30
N SER A 163 -33.44 -27.00 1.07
CA SER A 163 -34.51 -27.87 0.56
C SER A 163 -35.43 -27.14 -0.43
N ASP A 164 -35.70 -25.86 -0.22
CA ASP A 164 -36.58 -25.06 -1.09
C ASP A 164 -35.99 -24.86 -2.49
N ALA A 165 -34.66 -24.80 -2.59
CA ALA A 165 -33.94 -24.71 -3.86
C ALA A 165 -33.44 -26.08 -4.36
N ASN A 166 -33.83 -27.18 -3.70
CA ASN A 166 -33.33 -28.53 -3.97
C ASN A 166 -31.79 -28.62 -3.97
N TRP A 167 -31.12 -27.82 -3.12
CA TRP A 167 -29.67 -27.79 -3.01
C TRP A 167 -29.22 -28.71 -1.88
N LEU A 168 -28.42 -29.73 -2.19
CA LEU A 168 -27.93 -30.68 -1.20
C LEU A 168 -26.65 -30.18 -0.51
N ALA A 169 -26.47 -30.55 0.76
CA ALA A 169 -25.24 -30.27 1.51
C ALA A 169 -24.10 -31.22 1.07
N ILE A 170 -23.29 -30.74 0.13
CA ILE A 170 -22.20 -31.52 -0.50
C ILE A 170 -21.04 -31.76 0.49
N CYS A 171 -20.83 -30.86 1.44
CA CYS A 171 -19.69 -30.92 2.37
C CYS A 171 -19.72 -32.11 3.35
N GLN A 172 -20.87 -32.78 3.53
CA GLN A 172 -20.96 -34.02 4.33
C GLN A 172 -20.23 -35.19 3.67
N GLN A 173 -20.13 -35.18 2.33
CA GLN A 173 -19.51 -36.25 1.55
C GLN A 173 -18.06 -35.93 1.17
N PHE A 174 -17.71 -34.65 1.05
CA PHE A 174 -16.42 -34.16 0.56
C PHE A 174 -15.78 -33.13 1.52
N GLY A 175 -15.36 -33.61 2.69
CA GLY A 175 -14.78 -32.76 3.74
C GLY A 175 -13.54 -31.98 3.29
N ASP A 176 -12.62 -32.62 2.57
CA ASP A 176 -11.35 -32.01 2.17
C ASP A 176 -11.52 -30.86 1.17
N PHE A 177 -12.38 -31.04 0.16
CA PHE A 177 -12.72 -29.99 -0.79
C PHE A 177 -13.39 -28.81 -0.08
N CYS A 178 -14.33 -29.10 0.82
CA CYS A 178 -15.05 -28.06 1.55
C CYS A 178 -14.13 -27.28 2.49
N GLN A 179 -13.15 -27.95 3.11
CA GLN A 179 -12.11 -27.30 3.92
C GLN A 179 -11.24 -26.38 3.05
N GLN A 180 -10.77 -26.86 1.91
CA GLN A 180 -9.91 -26.10 1.00
C GLN A 180 -10.64 -24.87 0.44
N SER A 181 -11.89 -25.03 -0.01
CA SER A 181 -12.73 -23.94 -0.54
C SER A 181 -13.06 -22.90 0.54
N SER A 182 -13.45 -23.35 1.74
CA SER A 182 -13.71 -22.46 2.88
C SER A 182 -12.44 -21.69 3.28
N GLY A 183 -11.28 -22.35 3.30
CA GLY A 183 -9.98 -21.72 3.54
C GLY A 183 -9.63 -20.65 2.51
N ALA A 184 -9.91 -20.90 1.23
CA ALA A 184 -9.73 -19.92 0.15
C ALA A 184 -10.65 -18.70 0.29
N VAL A 185 -11.91 -18.89 0.71
CA VAL A 185 -12.83 -17.78 0.97
C VAL A 185 -12.36 -16.95 2.17
N VAL A 186 -11.92 -17.60 3.24
CA VAL A 186 -11.38 -16.92 4.43
C VAL A 186 -10.14 -16.09 4.06
N SER A 187 -9.21 -16.64 3.29
CA SER A 187 -8.02 -15.91 2.86
C SER A 187 -8.37 -14.72 1.95
N ALA A 188 -9.43 -14.81 1.15
CA ALA A 188 -9.94 -13.68 0.37
C ALA A 188 -10.44 -12.54 1.26
N PHE A 189 -11.20 -12.84 2.32
CA PHE A 189 -11.63 -11.84 3.29
C PHE A 189 -10.46 -11.24 4.07
N VAL A 190 -9.43 -12.02 4.39
CA VAL A 190 -8.19 -11.47 4.96
C VAL A 190 -7.55 -10.47 3.99
N ALA A 191 -7.50 -10.79 2.70
CA ALA A 191 -7.02 -9.85 1.68
C ALA A 191 -7.88 -8.57 1.61
N VAL A 192 -9.21 -8.66 1.76
CA VAL A 192 -10.11 -7.48 1.85
C VAL A 192 -9.67 -6.56 2.98
N VAL A 193 -9.41 -7.10 4.17
CA VAL A 193 -8.96 -6.31 5.33
C VAL A 193 -7.63 -5.64 5.06
N ILE A 194 -6.67 -6.35 4.44
CA ILE A 194 -5.36 -5.78 4.07
C ILE A 194 -5.53 -4.63 3.07
N PHE A 195 -6.36 -4.78 2.04
CA PHE A 195 -6.67 -3.72 1.08
C PHE A 195 -7.28 -2.49 1.75
N VAL A 196 -8.20 -2.66 2.70
CA VAL A 196 -8.77 -1.54 3.46
C VAL A 196 -7.67 -0.78 4.20
N ILE A 197 -6.74 -1.47 4.86
CA ILE A 197 -5.61 -0.84 5.56
C ILE A 197 -4.71 -0.08 4.57
N LEU A 198 -4.38 -0.67 3.41
CA LEU A 198 -3.59 -0.04 2.35
C LEU A 198 -4.25 1.24 1.81
N ILE A 199 -5.56 1.21 1.58
CA ILE A 199 -6.34 2.37 1.10
C ILE A 199 -6.34 3.47 2.16
N LEU A 200 -6.56 3.14 3.43
CA LEU A 200 -6.54 4.11 4.54
C LEU A 200 -5.16 4.77 4.69
N MET A 201 -4.08 3.99 4.58
CA MET A 201 -2.71 4.50 4.58
C MET A 201 -2.50 5.46 3.42
N SER A 202 -2.86 5.05 2.20
CA SER A 202 -2.74 5.87 0.97
C SER A 202 -3.54 7.17 1.06
N ALA A 203 -4.78 7.11 1.51
CA ALA A 203 -5.65 8.26 1.71
C ALA A 203 -5.11 9.21 2.78
N SER A 204 -4.60 8.68 3.90
CA SER A 204 -3.98 9.51 4.95
C SER A 204 -2.74 10.24 4.43
N ALA A 205 -1.94 9.58 3.60
CA ALA A 205 -0.71 10.13 3.04
C ALA A 205 -1.01 11.20 1.98
N LEU A 206 -2.08 11.01 1.19
CA LEU A 206 -2.61 12.02 0.27
C LEU A 206 -3.15 13.26 1.00
N ARG A 207 -3.92 13.08 2.09
CA ARG A 207 -4.42 14.20 2.91
C ARG A 207 -3.28 15.06 3.45
N LYS A 208 -2.24 14.44 4.02
CA LYS A 208 -1.05 15.15 4.51
C LYS A 208 -0.35 15.96 3.41
N LEU A 209 -0.20 15.38 2.21
CA LEU A 209 0.45 16.05 1.08
C LEU A 209 -0.37 17.26 0.59
N LYS A 210 -1.69 17.11 0.48
CA LYS A 210 -2.59 18.20 0.06
C LYS A 210 -2.58 19.36 1.06
N THR A 211 -2.55 19.08 2.36
CA THR A 211 -2.43 20.11 3.41
C THR A 211 -1.12 20.90 3.30
N VAL A 212 0.01 20.23 3.06
CA VAL A 212 1.31 20.88 2.91
C VAL A 212 1.38 21.74 1.64
N LEU A 213 0.85 21.24 0.52
CA LEU A 213 0.79 21.99 -0.74
C LEU A 213 -0.08 23.25 -0.61
N ASN A 214 -1.25 23.14 0.03
CA ASN A 214 -2.12 24.28 0.29
C ASN A 214 -1.48 25.33 1.22
N PHE A 215 -0.64 24.91 2.17
CA PHE A 215 0.10 25.84 3.03
C PHE A 215 1.18 26.59 2.24
N HIS A 216 1.90 25.91 1.35
CA HIS A 216 2.93 26.53 0.51
C HIS A 216 2.36 27.49 -0.55
N PHE A 217 1.12 27.28 -1.03
CA PHE A 217 0.47 28.21 -1.96
C PHE A 217 -0.18 29.43 -1.28
N ARG A 218 -0.33 29.41 0.05
CA ARG A 218 -1.02 30.48 0.81
C ARG A 218 -0.06 31.45 1.51
N ASN A 219 1.24 31.25 1.40
CA ASN A 219 2.30 32.03 2.06
C ASN A 219 3.31 32.52 1.02
#